data_AF-A0A9W4D2D8-F1
#
_entry.id   AF-A0A9W4D2D8-F1
#
_cell.length_a   1.000
_cell.length_b   1.000
_cell.length_c   1.000
_cell.angle_alpha   90.00
_cell.angle_beta   90.00
_cell.angle_gamma   90.00
#
_symmetry.space_group_name_H-M   'P 1'
#
loop_
_entity.id
_entity.type
_entity.pdbx_description
1 polymer ?
#
loop_
_entity_poly.entity_id
_entity_poly.type
_entity_poly.pdbx_seq_one_letter_code
_entity_poly.pdbx_strand_id
1 'polypeptide(L)'
;MKSKKSAVSRIKSAAEQEDYGKTTTSLTVALKSELSGNIFRGVSNFWEIYFENKPWSDLTRRIWESYRDNGQCGPDNTFTANMDETVLPSWLHAFRDRFLSQLMPQPNVPDADHPVVERIAGDPHVRGKFSHTTKKNQLNGGLGTRQLDFFIESSDIADNLEHQWRDVRVLGEITSYKYMSAMKIHQMMRYVREVFYSQPLRRFVHGFCLHKLYIEFWIVDRAGAYSSAQIKILDNQEKLVRGLSSYMLMSDRELGLDPVISYDDAERCFVTIPDDNQSMEKIEVHPMPLSRPETIVSRGNTCFKTKDNESLIKFSWGSGAKLNEIEFLKLAKDLNGVIQLKTSGELYEVETHREGVQLSENLRWYLDIYDRTMSHGNRTKSQSEEFFTKRKLTFAKLSPVGRPLESSLTPDEKGITKGTLIDLDMASFRIDENEKDQPKAITGTTRYMALELLRVISLRKLSLKQTYRHDLESFFYVLIVGCMSYDGFLPSFESTKELARTLHEILFGDEQVEYGSPEDPNVLYDPIIEAFKKTLEKLEAYVQDKKENDFIRQDQGAGLKGKRKVQQLSEA
;
A
#
# COMPACT_ATOMS: atom_id res chain seq x y z
N MET A 1 -23.24 6.02 23.62
CA MET A 1 -21.94 5.40 23.95
C MET A 1 -21.03 5.54 22.74
N LYS A 2 -19.98 6.37 22.81
CA LYS A 2 -19.03 6.59 21.73
C LYS A 2 -18.22 5.30 21.55
N SER A 3 -18.35 4.66 20.39
CA SER A 3 -17.53 3.51 19.99
C SER A 3 -16.05 3.89 20.11
N LYS A 4 -15.34 3.21 21.02
CA LYS A 4 -13.88 3.25 21.06
C LYS A 4 -13.39 2.67 19.74
N LYS A 5 -12.87 3.53 18.86
CA LYS A 5 -12.15 3.10 17.67
C LYS A 5 -11.07 2.10 18.11
N SER A 6 -11.13 0.90 17.56
CA SER A 6 -10.12 -0.15 17.73
C SER A 6 -8.73 0.43 17.44
N ALA A 7 -7.78 0.23 18.36
CA ALA A 7 -6.43 0.79 18.33
C ALA A 7 -5.49 0.16 17.26
N VAL A 8 -6.04 -0.47 16.22
CA VAL A 8 -5.29 -1.27 15.23
C VAL A 8 -4.83 -0.44 14.01
N SER A 9 -5.09 0.88 13.94
CA SER A 9 -4.96 1.64 12.67
C SER A 9 -3.86 2.72 12.60
N ARG A 10 -2.70 2.58 13.25
CA ARG A 10 -1.68 3.66 13.23
C ARG A 10 -0.25 3.28 12.82
N ILE A 11 -0.04 2.14 12.18
CA ILE A 11 1.21 1.89 11.44
C ILE A 11 0.92 2.14 9.96
N LYS A 12 0.71 3.42 9.59
CA LYS A 12 0.73 3.84 8.18
C LYS A 12 2.17 3.82 7.69
N SER A 13 2.39 3.40 6.45
CA SER A 13 3.69 3.62 5.81
C SER A 13 3.95 5.12 5.80
N ALA A 14 5.17 5.56 6.14
CA ALA A 14 5.56 6.99 6.12
C ALA A 14 5.32 7.69 4.77
N ALA A 15 5.07 6.92 3.70
CA ALA A 15 4.75 7.41 2.38
C ALA A 15 3.25 7.63 2.11
N GLU A 16 2.35 7.30 3.05
CA GLU A 16 0.90 7.37 2.85
C GLU A 16 0.32 8.69 3.39
N GLN A 17 -0.40 9.43 2.53
CA GLN A 17 -1.04 10.71 2.88
C GLN A 17 -2.16 10.51 3.91
N GLU A 18 -2.34 11.47 4.84
CA GLU A 18 -3.35 11.33 5.90
C GLU A 18 -4.80 11.35 5.38
N ASP A 19 -5.04 12.05 4.28
CA ASP A 19 -6.36 12.21 3.64
C ASP A 19 -6.68 11.15 2.59
N TYR A 20 -5.77 10.19 2.43
CA TYR A 20 -5.93 9.07 1.50
C TYR A 20 -7.21 8.31 1.85
N GLY A 21 -8.21 8.36 0.97
CA GLY A 21 -9.44 7.59 1.16
C GLY A 21 -10.52 8.22 2.07
N LYS A 22 -10.32 9.42 2.64
CA LYS A 22 -11.35 10.08 3.50
C LYS A 22 -12.68 10.26 2.76
N THR A 23 -12.63 10.61 1.48
CA THR A 23 -13.82 10.69 0.62
C THR A 23 -13.56 9.98 -0.70
N THR A 24 -14.63 9.63 -1.41
CA THR A 24 -14.54 9.07 -2.78
C THR A 24 -13.78 10.00 -3.72
N THR A 25 -13.95 11.32 -3.56
CA THR A 25 -13.29 12.34 -4.38
C THR A 25 -11.79 12.41 -4.09
N SER A 26 -11.40 12.52 -2.81
CA SER A 26 -9.97 12.56 -2.44
C SER A 26 -9.25 11.27 -2.82
N LEU A 27 -9.90 10.11 -2.67
CA LEU A 27 -9.35 8.84 -3.14
C LEU A 27 -9.14 8.82 -4.65
N THR A 28 -10.10 9.34 -5.42
CA THR A 28 -9.99 9.37 -6.87
C THR A 28 -8.81 10.24 -7.29
N VAL A 29 -8.64 11.42 -6.67
CA VAL A 29 -7.50 12.32 -6.94
C VAL A 29 -6.17 11.64 -6.57
N ALA A 30 -6.09 11.00 -5.40
CA ALA A 30 -4.90 10.30 -4.97
C ALA A 30 -4.51 9.18 -5.93
N LEU A 31 -5.48 8.34 -6.35
CA LEU A 31 -5.24 7.26 -7.31
C LEU A 31 -4.85 7.77 -8.71
N LYS A 32 -5.42 8.91 -9.16
CA LYS A 32 -4.99 9.55 -10.41
C LYS A 32 -3.52 9.95 -10.36
N SER A 33 -3.09 10.53 -9.24
CA SER A 33 -1.70 10.92 -9.02
C SER A 33 -0.78 9.68 -8.93
N GLU A 34 -1.19 8.69 -8.14
CA GLU A 34 -0.45 7.44 -7.88
C GLU A 34 -0.20 6.62 -9.15
N LEU A 35 -1.22 6.51 -10.01
CA LEU A 35 -1.15 5.77 -11.27
C LEU A 35 -0.69 6.64 -12.45
N SER A 36 -0.44 7.93 -12.24
CA SER A 36 -0.11 8.86 -13.32
C SER A 36 1.14 8.40 -14.07
N GLY A 37 1.02 8.31 -15.39
CA GLY A 37 2.07 7.76 -16.24
C GLY A 37 2.16 6.25 -16.21
N ASN A 38 1.65 5.52 -15.23
CA ASN A 38 1.78 4.06 -15.11
C ASN A 38 0.55 3.31 -15.65
N ILE A 39 -0.14 3.88 -16.64
CA ILE A 39 -1.31 3.25 -17.28
C ILE A 39 -1.05 3.13 -18.77
N PHE A 40 -1.24 1.94 -19.33
CA PHE A 40 -1.13 1.68 -20.76
C PHE A 40 -2.43 1.11 -21.31
N ARG A 41 -3.06 1.73 -22.32
CA ARG A 41 -4.31 1.20 -22.88
C ARG A 41 -4.15 0.86 -24.34
N GLY A 42 -4.87 -0.18 -24.76
CA GLY A 42 -4.82 -0.62 -26.15
C GLY A 42 -3.60 -1.45 -26.49
N VAL A 43 -3.10 -2.24 -25.53
CA VAL A 43 -2.00 -3.19 -25.78
C VAL A 43 -2.47 -4.21 -26.80
N SER A 44 -1.77 -4.26 -27.94
CA SER A 44 -2.22 -4.99 -29.14
C SER A 44 -2.22 -6.50 -28.93
N ASN A 45 -1.23 -7.04 -28.23
CA ASN A 45 -1.06 -8.47 -27.98
C ASN A 45 -1.64 -8.95 -26.63
N PHE A 46 -2.48 -8.13 -25.99
CA PHE A 46 -3.07 -8.46 -24.69
C PHE A 46 -3.90 -9.74 -24.75
N TRP A 47 -4.74 -9.89 -25.78
CA TRP A 47 -5.64 -11.04 -25.89
C TRP A 47 -4.86 -12.35 -26.02
N GLU A 48 -3.83 -12.33 -26.86
CA GLU A 48 -2.97 -13.46 -27.15
C GLU A 48 -2.21 -13.92 -25.90
N ILE A 49 -1.81 -12.99 -25.03
CA ILE A 49 -1.08 -13.29 -23.80
C ILE A 49 -1.99 -13.83 -22.70
N TYR A 50 -3.17 -13.25 -22.49
CA TYR A 50 -4.01 -13.57 -21.34
C TYR A 50 -5.15 -14.56 -21.64
N PHE A 51 -5.54 -14.72 -22.90
CA PHE A 51 -6.71 -15.51 -23.30
C PHE A 51 -6.47 -16.63 -24.31
N GLU A 52 -5.33 -16.61 -25.00
CA GLU A 52 -4.96 -17.67 -25.94
C GLU A 52 -3.84 -18.56 -25.39
N ASN A 53 -3.76 -19.78 -25.93
CA ASN A 53 -2.74 -20.77 -25.61
C ASN A 53 -2.63 -21.09 -24.10
N LYS A 54 -3.75 -21.02 -23.39
CA LYS A 54 -3.87 -21.41 -21.98
C LYS A 54 -4.44 -22.81 -21.85
N PRO A 55 -4.25 -23.50 -20.71
CA PRO A 55 -4.82 -24.82 -20.48
C PRO A 55 -6.35 -24.90 -20.64
N TRP A 56 -7.05 -23.78 -20.53
CA TRP A 56 -8.50 -23.66 -20.71
C TRP A 56 -8.93 -23.09 -22.07
N SER A 57 -8.01 -22.65 -22.94
CA SER A 57 -8.38 -21.92 -24.18
C SER A 57 -9.21 -22.78 -25.15
N ASP A 58 -8.96 -24.09 -25.23
CA ASP A 58 -9.77 -25.01 -26.04
C ASP A 58 -11.19 -25.19 -25.49
N LEU A 59 -11.34 -25.24 -24.17
CA LEU A 59 -12.65 -25.30 -23.52
C LEU A 59 -13.44 -24.02 -23.73
N THR A 60 -12.82 -22.84 -23.62
CA THR A 60 -13.53 -21.58 -23.86
C THR A 60 -13.99 -21.44 -25.31
N ARG A 61 -13.25 -21.99 -26.29
CA ARG A 61 -13.69 -22.07 -27.68
C ARG A 61 -14.93 -22.94 -27.85
N ARG A 62 -14.96 -24.13 -27.24
CA ARG A 62 -16.14 -25.02 -27.26
C ARG A 62 -17.36 -24.40 -26.58
N ILE A 63 -17.16 -23.67 -25.47
CA ILE A 63 -18.23 -22.89 -24.82
C ILE A 63 -18.78 -21.84 -25.79
N TRP A 64 -17.90 -21.12 -26.50
CA TRP A 64 -18.32 -20.15 -27.51
C TRP A 64 -19.07 -20.79 -28.68
N GLU A 65 -18.58 -21.88 -29.24
CA GLU A 65 -19.25 -22.61 -30.32
C GLU A 65 -20.64 -23.06 -29.88
N SER A 66 -20.76 -23.64 -28.69
CA SER A 66 -22.05 -24.02 -28.11
C SER A 66 -22.97 -22.81 -27.91
N TYR A 67 -22.46 -21.68 -27.40
CA TYR A 67 -23.22 -20.43 -27.24
C TYR A 67 -23.74 -19.90 -28.58
N ARG A 68 -22.89 -19.86 -29.61
CA ARG A 68 -23.22 -19.38 -30.95
C ARG A 68 -24.28 -20.27 -31.61
N ASP A 69 -24.11 -21.58 -31.52
CA ASP A 69 -24.91 -22.54 -32.28
C ASP A 69 -26.26 -22.86 -31.62
N ASN A 70 -26.43 -22.53 -30.34
CA ASN A 70 -27.66 -22.80 -29.56
C ASN A 70 -28.46 -21.54 -29.17
N GLY A 71 -28.32 -20.47 -29.94
CA GLY A 71 -29.12 -19.26 -29.78
C GLY A 71 -28.82 -18.49 -28.49
N GLN A 72 -27.53 -18.36 -28.13
CA GLN A 72 -27.05 -17.58 -26.98
C GLN A 72 -27.63 -18.05 -25.65
N CYS A 73 -28.12 -17.14 -24.79
CA CYS A 73 -28.79 -17.47 -23.52
C CYS A 73 -30.32 -17.59 -23.66
N GLY A 74 -30.83 -17.80 -24.87
CA GLY A 74 -32.27 -17.91 -25.16
C GLY A 74 -32.92 -16.57 -25.53
N PRO A 75 -34.20 -16.59 -25.92
CA PRO A 75 -34.91 -15.42 -26.46
C PRO A 75 -35.00 -14.27 -25.44
N ASP A 76 -35.21 -14.59 -24.16
CA ASP A 76 -35.36 -13.59 -23.09
C ASP A 76 -34.01 -13.00 -22.62
N ASN A 77 -32.89 -13.64 -22.96
CA ASN A 77 -31.54 -13.24 -22.58
C ASN A 77 -30.64 -13.16 -23.81
N THR A 78 -31.08 -12.47 -24.85
CA THR A 78 -30.24 -12.18 -26.02
C THR A 78 -29.28 -11.03 -25.70
N PHE A 79 -28.00 -11.16 -26.06
CA PHE A 79 -27.05 -10.06 -25.89
C PHE A 79 -27.39 -8.90 -26.84
N THR A 80 -27.59 -7.70 -26.29
CA THR A 80 -27.93 -6.51 -27.08
C THR A 80 -26.92 -5.36 -26.92
N ALA A 81 -27.08 -4.33 -27.74
CA ALA A 81 -26.23 -3.14 -27.72
C ALA A 81 -26.27 -2.31 -26.43
N ASN A 82 -27.34 -2.48 -25.63
CA ASN A 82 -27.68 -1.60 -24.52
C ASN A 82 -27.86 -2.42 -23.24
N MET A 83 -26.98 -3.40 -23.00
CA MET A 83 -26.97 -4.11 -21.72
C MET A 83 -26.68 -3.10 -20.60
N ASP A 84 -27.64 -2.90 -19.71
CA ASP A 84 -27.52 -2.05 -18.53
C ASP A 84 -27.38 -2.90 -17.26
N GLU A 85 -27.38 -2.23 -16.10
CA GLU A 85 -27.24 -2.85 -14.78
C GLU A 85 -28.42 -3.77 -14.41
N THR A 86 -29.48 -3.84 -15.21
CA THR A 86 -30.63 -4.74 -15.02
C THR A 86 -30.63 -5.93 -15.97
N VAL A 87 -30.28 -5.72 -17.25
CA VAL A 87 -30.33 -6.76 -18.28
C VAL A 87 -29.07 -7.62 -18.27
N LEU A 88 -27.90 -7.02 -18.01
CA LEU A 88 -26.64 -7.77 -18.03
C LEU A 88 -26.56 -8.83 -16.93
N PRO A 89 -26.94 -8.58 -15.66
CA PRO A 89 -26.93 -9.64 -14.65
C PRO A 89 -27.78 -10.84 -15.05
N SER A 90 -28.99 -10.62 -15.60
CA SER A 90 -29.85 -11.69 -16.10
C SER A 90 -29.18 -12.50 -17.20
N TRP A 91 -28.53 -11.83 -18.17
CA TRP A 91 -27.77 -12.50 -19.22
C TRP A 91 -26.59 -13.31 -18.67
N LEU A 92 -25.85 -12.77 -17.70
CA LEU A 92 -24.70 -13.45 -17.06
C LEU A 92 -25.13 -14.70 -16.30
N HIS A 93 -26.24 -14.62 -15.54
CA HIS A 93 -26.80 -15.78 -14.83
C HIS A 93 -27.30 -16.83 -15.82
N ALA A 94 -28.05 -16.42 -16.85
CA ALA A 94 -28.48 -17.33 -17.90
C ALA A 94 -27.29 -17.97 -18.65
N PHE A 95 -26.22 -17.22 -18.91
CA PHE A 95 -24.99 -17.72 -19.52
C PHE A 95 -24.31 -18.77 -18.63
N ARG A 96 -24.16 -18.47 -17.32
CA ARG A 96 -23.61 -19.40 -16.33
C ARG A 96 -24.42 -20.69 -16.31
N ASP A 97 -25.72 -20.57 -16.10
CA ASP A 97 -26.59 -21.73 -15.87
C ASP A 97 -26.64 -22.63 -17.10
N ARG A 98 -26.68 -22.02 -18.29
CA ARG A 98 -26.82 -22.73 -19.57
C ARG A 98 -25.53 -23.37 -20.07
N PHE A 99 -24.37 -22.76 -19.82
CA PHE A 99 -23.11 -23.21 -20.44
C PHE A 99 -22.02 -23.59 -19.43
N LEU A 100 -21.99 -22.99 -18.24
CA LEU A 100 -20.89 -23.15 -17.28
C LEU A 100 -21.23 -24.08 -16.11
N SER A 101 -22.48 -24.16 -15.66
CA SER A 101 -22.88 -24.96 -14.51
C SER A 101 -22.63 -26.47 -14.70
N GLN A 102 -22.68 -26.95 -15.95
CA GLN A 102 -22.31 -28.34 -16.31
C GLN A 102 -20.80 -28.63 -16.20
N LEU A 103 -19.96 -27.60 -16.09
CA LEU A 103 -18.50 -27.69 -16.02
C LEU A 103 -17.96 -27.56 -14.58
N MET A 104 -18.85 -27.49 -13.59
CA MET A 104 -18.51 -27.47 -12.17
C MET A 104 -17.98 -28.84 -11.69
N PRO A 105 -17.20 -28.91 -10.59
CA PRO A 105 -16.72 -30.19 -10.03
C PRO A 105 -17.85 -31.14 -9.64
N GLN A 106 -18.95 -30.58 -9.11
CA GLN A 106 -20.22 -31.25 -8.90
C GLN A 106 -21.20 -30.69 -9.94
N PRO A 107 -21.31 -31.32 -11.13
CA PRO A 107 -22.14 -30.79 -12.18
C PRO A 107 -23.61 -30.87 -11.76
N ASN A 108 -24.35 -29.77 -11.93
CA ASN A 108 -25.79 -29.86 -11.97
C ASN A 108 -26.18 -30.60 -13.24
N VAL A 109 -27.12 -31.54 -13.15
CA VAL A 109 -27.72 -32.16 -14.35
C VAL A 109 -28.32 -31.02 -15.17
N PRO A 110 -27.84 -30.77 -16.41
CA PRO A 110 -28.43 -29.74 -17.24
C PRO A 110 -29.90 -30.08 -17.49
N ASP A 111 -30.81 -29.10 -17.53
CA ASP A 111 -32.17 -29.41 -17.98
C ASP A 111 -32.09 -29.97 -19.41
N ALA A 112 -33.05 -30.81 -19.79
CA ALA A 112 -33.01 -31.51 -21.08
C ALA A 112 -32.86 -30.57 -22.30
N ASP A 113 -33.22 -29.29 -22.16
CA ASP A 113 -33.15 -28.26 -23.19
C ASP A 113 -31.85 -27.44 -23.18
N HIS A 114 -30.89 -27.77 -22.30
CA HIS A 114 -29.61 -27.06 -22.20
C HIS A 114 -28.60 -27.60 -23.22
N PRO A 115 -27.80 -26.73 -23.85
CA PRO A 115 -26.71 -27.14 -24.72
C PRO A 115 -25.65 -27.96 -23.97
N VAL A 116 -25.14 -29.00 -24.60
CA VAL A 116 -24.02 -29.78 -24.06
C VAL A 116 -22.70 -29.14 -24.50
N VAL A 117 -21.82 -28.85 -23.54
CA VAL A 117 -20.43 -28.48 -23.79
C VAL A 117 -19.58 -29.72 -23.51
N GLU A 118 -19.06 -30.34 -24.57
CA GLU A 118 -18.20 -31.52 -24.44
C GLU A 118 -16.97 -31.19 -23.59
N ARG A 119 -16.71 -32.03 -22.57
CA ARG A 119 -15.47 -31.99 -21.78
C ARG A 119 -14.50 -33.08 -22.24
N ILE A 120 -13.25 -32.70 -22.36
CA ILE A 120 -12.13 -33.59 -22.69
C ILE A 120 -11.26 -33.77 -21.45
N ALA A 121 -10.60 -34.92 -21.33
CA ALA A 121 -9.67 -35.19 -20.24
C ALA A 121 -8.60 -34.09 -20.13
N GLY A 122 -8.46 -33.51 -18.94
CA GLY A 122 -7.53 -32.39 -18.67
C GLY A 122 -8.19 -31.02 -18.64
N ASP A 123 -9.45 -30.90 -19.10
CA ASP A 123 -10.19 -29.64 -19.00
C ASP A 123 -10.33 -29.20 -17.53
N PRO A 124 -10.04 -27.93 -17.20
CA PRO A 124 -10.30 -27.43 -15.86
C PRO A 124 -11.79 -27.39 -15.56
N HIS A 125 -12.13 -27.44 -14.27
CA HIS A 125 -13.49 -27.16 -13.81
C HIS A 125 -13.69 -25.66 -13.66
N VAL A 126 -14.94 -25.24 -13.75
CA VAL A 126 -15.35 -23.90 -13.32
C VAL A 126 -15.11 -23.77 -11.83
N ARG A 127 -14.49 -22.65 -11.43
CA ARG A 127 -14.11 -22.32 -10.04
C ARG A 127 -14.60 -20.94 -9.60
N GLY A 128 -15.20 -20.20 -10.52
CA GLY A 128 -15.77 -18.87 -10.26
C GLY A 128 -17.29 -18.91 -10.19
N LYS A 129 -17.87 -17.88 -9.57
CA LYS A 129 -19.30 -17.56 -9.68
C LYS A 129 -19.49 -16.07 -9.95
N PHE A 130 -20.53 -15.75 -10.74
CA PHE A 130 -20.92 -14.36 -11.01
C PHE A 130 -21.72 -13.79 -9.84
N SER A 131 -21.27 -12.64 -9.35
CA SER A 131 -21.88 -11.92 -8.22
C SER A 131 -22.00 -10.43 -8.55
N HIS A 132 -22.92 -9.75 -7.88
CA HIS A 132 -23.16 -8.31 -8.01
C HIS A 132 -23.66 -7.74 -6.68
N THR A 133 -23.58 -6.42 -6.52
CA THR A 133 -24.16 -5.75 -5.34
C THR A 133 -25.29 -4.81 -5.74
N THR A 134 -26.38 -4.86 -4.99
CA THR A 134 -27.54 -3.96 -5.13
C THR A 134 -27.45 -2.76 -4.19
N LYS A 135 -26.59 -2.81 -3.15
CA LYS A 135 -26.39 -1.74 -2.17
C LYS A 135 -24.91 -1.63 -1.77
N LYS A 136 -24.50 -0.42 -1.37
CA LYS A 136 -23.09 -0.10 -1.08
C LYS A 136 -22.48 -0.80 0.16
N ASN A 137 -23.28 -1.49 0.97
CA ASN A 137 -22.84 -2.11 2.23
C ASN A 137 -22.88 -3.64 2.19
N GLN A 138 -22.94 -4.24 1.00
CA GLN A 138 -22.97 -5.70 0.83
C GLN A 138 -21.60 -6.36 0.70
N LEU A 139 -20.51 -5.57 0.74
CA LEU A 139 -19.14 -6.06 0.70
C LEU A 139 -18.36 -5.61 1.94
N ASN A 140 -17.89 -6.59 2.71
CA ASN A 140 -17.15 -6.39 3.94
C ASN A 140 -15.63 -6.54 3.74
N GLY A 141 -14.86 -6.11 4.74
CA GLY A 141 -13.39 -6.28 4.77
C GLY A 141 -12.57 -5.22 4.01
N GLY A 142 -13.23 -4.27 3.35
CA GLY A 142 -12.62 -3.11 2.69
C GLY A 142 -12.47 -1.90 3.64
N LEU A 143 -11.82 -0.85 3.15
CA LEU A 143 -11.64 0.42 3.87
C LEU A 143 -12.84 1.37 3.69
N GLY A 144 -13.61 1.21 2.60
CA GLY A 144 -14.73 2.06 2.30
C GLY A 144 -15.98 1.30 1.87
N THR A 145 -17.14 1.94 2.07
CA THR A 145 -18.43 1.48 1.56
C THR A 145 -18.47 1.66 0.03
N ARG A 146 -18.74 0.58 -0.72
CA ARG A 146 -18.67 0.51 -2.19
C ARG A 146 -19.77 -0.41 -2.75
N GLN A 147 -20.15 -0.19 -4.00
CA GLN A 147 -21.11 -1.02 -4.71
C GLN A 147 -20.50 -1.45 -6.04
N LEU A 148 -20.19 -2.73 -6.17
CA LEU A 148 -19.69 -3.32 -7.40
C LEU A 148 -20.87 -3.66 -8.30
N ASP A 149 -20.77 -3.23 -9.55
CA ASP A 149 -21.75 -3.57 -10.57
C ASP A 149 -21.68 -5.08 -10.87
N PHE A 150 -20.47 -5.63 -10.92
CA PHE A 150 -20.21 -7.04 -11.15
C PHE A 150 -18.85 -7.47 -10.59
N PHE A 151 -18.77 -8.71 -10.13
CA PHE A 151 -17.50 -9.35 -9.78
C PHE A 151 -17.60 -10.88 -9.88
N ILE A 152 -16.43 -11.51 -9.94
CA ILE A 152 -16.30 -12.96 -9.82
C ILE A 152 -15.67 -13.26 -8.47
N GLU A 153 -16.21 -14.23 -7.75
CA GLU A 153 -15.64 -14.80 -6.52
C GLU A 153 -15.56 -16.33 -6.64
N SER A 154 -14.96 -17.00 -5.65
CA SER A 154 -14.86 -18.48 -5.68
C SER A 154 -16.25 -19.12 -5.68
N SER A 155 -16.42 -20.15 -6.51
CA SER A 155 -17.63 -20.98 -6.52
C SER A 155 -17.84 -21.78 -5.24
N ASP A 156 -16.78 -21.96 -4.44
CA ASP A 156 -16.85 -22.72 -3.18
C ASP A 156 -17.54 -21.93 -2.06
N ILE A 157 -17.71 -20.61 -2.25
CA ILE A 157 -18.40 -19.74 -1.31
C ILE A 157 -19.90 -19.94 -1.51
N ALA A 158 -20.63 -20.25 -0.43
CA ALA A 158 -22.08 -20.41 -0.49
C ALA A 158 -22.80 -19.08 -0.81
N ASP A 159 -23.91 -19.15 -1.54
CA ASP A 159 -24.66 -17.96 -2.01
C ASP A 159 -25.37 -17.19 -0.90
N ASN A 160 -25.51 -17.78 0.29
CA ASN A 160 -26.12 -17.14 1.46
C ASN A 160 -25.10 -16.39 2.35
N LEU A 161 -23.81 -16.47 2.03
CA LEU A 161 -22.77 -15.77 2.78
C LEU A 161 -22.65 -14.32 2.33
N GLU A 162 -22.32 -13.44 3.27
CA GLU A 162 -22.04 -12.03 2.96
C GLU A 162 -20.73 -11.92 2.16
N HIS A 163 -20.75 -11.16 1.06
CA HIS A 163 -19.57 -10.98 0.22
C HIS A 163 -18.43 -10.27 0.98
N GLN A 164 -17.20 -10.72 0.71
CA GLN A 164 -15.99 -10.11 1.26
C GLN A 164 -15.06 -9.65 0.15
N TRP A 165 -14.41 -8.50 0.33
CA TRP A 165 -13.36 -8.04 -0.57
C TRP A 165 -12.17 -9.01 -0.68
N ARG A 166 -11.94 -9.84 0.35
CA ARG A 166 -10.94 -10.92 0.34
C ARG A 166 -11.24 -11.99 -0.71
N ASP A 167 -12.50 -12.16 -1.08
CA ASP A 167 -12.97 -13.24 -1.94
C ASP A 167 -13.17 -12.80 -3.40
N VAL A 168 -13.15 -11.49 -3.66
CA VAL A 168 -13.24 -10.93 -5.01
C VAL A 168 -12.03 -11.35 -5.85
N ARG A 169 -12.28 -12.07 -6.94
CA ARG A 169 -11.30 -12.58 -7.90
C ARG A 169 -11.19 -11.72 -9.16
N VAL A 170 -12.29 -11.21 -9.70
CA VAL A 170 -12.28 -10.34 -10.90
C VAL A 170 -13.28 -9.20 -10.70
N LEU A 171 -12.94 -8.01 -11.19
CA LEU A 171 -13.81 -6.84 -11.15
C LEU A 171 -14.48 -6.59 -12.52
N GLY A 172 -15.77 -6.26 -12.53
CA GLY A 172 -16.47 -5.81 -13.73
C GLY A 172 -17.20 -4.49 -13.50
N GLU A 173 -16.91 -3.49 -14.32
CA GLU A 173 -17.63 -2.23 -14.33
C GLU A 173 -18.51 -2.12 -15.56
N ILE A 174 -19.75 -1.64 -15.39
CA ILE A 174 -20.75 -1.65 -16.46
C ILE A 174 -21.32 -0.24 -16.63
N THR A 175 -21.51 0.20 -17.88
CA THR A 175 -22.29 1.41 -18.16
C THR A 175 -22.92 1.40 -19.56
N SER A 176 -24.15 1.88 -19.68
CA SER A 176 -24.79 2.07 -20.99
C SER A 176 -24.25 3.29 -21.75
N TYR A 177 -23.43 4.15 -21.11
CA TYR A 177 -23.00 5.43 -21.68
C TYR A 177 -21.49 5.48 -21.98
N LYS A 178 -21.12 5.68 -23.25
CA LYS A 178 -19.71 5.76 -23.68
C LYS A 178 -18.91 6.83 -22.94
N TYR A 179 -19.51 8.00 -22.68
CA TYR A 179 -18.82 9.12 -22.02
C TYR A 179 -18.53 8.84 -20.53
N MET A 180 -19.18 7.84 -19.92
CA MET A 180 -18.95 7.42 -18.54
C MET A 180 -17.78 6.42 -18.42
N SER A 181 -17.20 5.95 -19.52
CA SER A 181 -16.09 4.97 -19.51
C SER A 181 -14.91 5.41 -18.63
N ALA A 182 -14.47 6.68 -18.74
CA ALA A 182 -13.43 7.23 -17.88
C ALA A 182 -13.81 7.21 -16.40
N MET A 183 -15.07 7.56 -16.07
CA MET A 183 -15.57 7.52 -14.70
C MET A 183 -15.62 6.10 -14.13
N LYS A 184 -16.01 5.12 -14.95
CA LYS A 184 -16.03 3.70 -14.57
C LYS A 184 -14.63 3.13 -14.42
N ILE A 185 -13.65 3.55 -15.23
CA ILE A 185 -12.24 3.20 -14.99
C ILE A 185 -11.75 3.74 -13.65
N HIS A 186 -12.05 5.01 -13.31
CA HIS A 186 -11.71 5.55 -11.98
C HIS A 186 -12.39 4.77 -10.85
N GLN A 187 -13.64 4.35 -11.06
CA GLN A 187 -14.35 3.50 -10.11
C GLN A 187 -13.68 2.14 -9.93
N MET A 188 -13.32 1.46 -11.02
CA MET A 188 -12.56 0.22 -11.00
C MET A 188 -11.25 0.36 -10.24
N MET A 189 -10.49 1.44 -10.44
CA MET A 189 -9.24 1.65 -9.69
C MET A 189 -9.48 1.78 -8.18
N ARG A 190 -10.58 2.42 -7.76
CA ARG A 190 -10.95 2.42 -6.33
C ARG A 190 -11.24 1.01 -5.83
N TYR A 191 -11.84 0.15 -6.65
CA TYR A 191 -12.18 -1.23 -6.27
C TYR A 191 -10.94 -2.12 -6.24
N VAL A 192 -10.03 -1.96 -7.20
CA VAL A 192 -8.71 -2.58 -7.17
C VAL A 192 -7.97 -2.22 -5.88
N ARG A 193 -8.07 -0.97 -5.43
CA ARG A 193 -7.49 -0.55 -4.14
C ARG A 193 -8.09 -1.31 -2.96
N GLU A 194 -9.41 -1.52 -2.92
CA GLU A 194 -10.04 -2.33 -1.85
C GLU A 194 -9.59 -3.80 -1.94
N VAL A 195 -9.49 -4.36 -3.14
CA VAL A 195 -8.96 -5.72 -3.36
C VAL A 195 -7.54 -5.85 -2.82
N PHE A 196 -6.62 -4.95 -3.18
CA PHE A 196 -5.25 -4.99 -2.65
C PHE A 196 -5.19 -4.78 -1.15
N TYR A 197 -6.09 -3.99 -0.57
CA TYR A 197 -6.14 -3.83 0.89
C TYR A 197 -6.58 -5.12 1.59
N SER A 198 -7.62 -5.79 1.09
CA SER A 198 -8.15 -7.03 1.67
C SER A 198 -7.32 -8.27 1.29
N GLN A 199 -6.53 -8.19 0.22
CA GLN A 199 -5.64 -9.24 -0.29
C GLN A 199 -4.22 -8.66 -0.48
N PRO A 200 -3.50 -8.33 0.62
CA PRO A 200 -2.28 -7.50 0.57
C PRO A 200 -1.10 -8.10 -0.21
N LEU A 201 -1.03 -9.44 -0.27
CA LEU A 201 -0.01 -10.17 -1.03
C LEU A 201 -0.45 -10.52 -2.46
N ARG A 202 -1.62 -10.04 -2.91
CA ARG A 202 -2.07 -10.26 -4.28
C ARG A 202 -1.08 -9.62 -5.27
N ARG A 203 -0.78 -10.34 -6.36
CA ARG A 203 0.21 -9.95 -7.39
C ARG A 203 -0.40 -8.96 -8.39
N PHE A 204 -1.57 -9.29 -8.89
CA PHE A 204 -2.33 -8.48 -9.85
C PHE A 204 -3.82 -8.78 -9.78
N VAL A 205 -4.63 -7.89 -10.34
CA VAL A 205 -6.09 -7.96 -10.37
C VAL A 205 -6.55 -7.91 -11.82
N HIS A 206 -7.35 -8.89 -12.22
CA HIS A 206 -8.09 -8.84 -13.48
C HIS A 206 -9.32 -7.96 -13.32
N GLY A 207 -9.60 -7.17 -14.36
CA GLY A 207 -10.81 -6.39 -14.47
C GLY A 207 -11.33 -6.33 -15.89
N PHE A 208 -12.56 -5.86 -16.05
CA PHE A 208 -13.05 -5.41 -17.34
C PHE A 208 -14.03 -4.26 -17.18
N CYS A 209 -14.13 -3.44 -18.21
CA CYS A 209 -15.16 -2.42 -18.34
C CYS A 209 -16.03 -2.75 -19.55
N LEU A 210 -17.31 -3.00 -19.31
CA LEU A 210 -18.32 -3.13 -20.35
C LEU A 210 -19.03 -1.78 -20.50
N HIS A 211 -18.88 -1.12 -21.64
CA HIS A 211 -19.57 0.14 -21.90
C HIS A 211 -20.23 0.23 -23.28
N LYS A 212 -21.55 0.46 -23.29
CA LYS A 212 -22.36 0.52 -24.52
C LYS A 212 -22.16 -0.73 -25.39
N LEU A 213 -21.35 -0.62 -26.45
CA LEU A 213 -21.03 -1.71 -27.40
C LEU A 213 -19.65 -2.34 -27.20
N TYR A 214 -18.88 -1.90 -26.21
CA TYR A 214 -17.47 -2.22 -26.11
C TYR A 214 -17.13 -2.89 -24.79
N ILE A 215 -16.22 -3.85 -24.84
CA ILE A 215 -15.53 -4.38 -23.66
C ILE A 215 -14.04 -4.05 -23.75
N GLU A 216 -13.46 -3.73 -22.60
CA GLU A 216 -12.02 -3.53 -22.43
C GLU A 216 -11.57 -4.33 -21.21
N PHE A 217 -10.60 -5.22 -21.39
CA PHE A 217 -10.05 -6.06 -20.32
C PHE A 217 -8.81 -5.40 -19.72
N TRP A 218 -8.62 -5.57 -18.43
CA TRP A 218 -7.59 -4.87 -17.65
C TRP A 218 -6.83 -5.81 -16.75
N ILE A 219 -5.53 -5.53 -16.61
CA ILE A 219 -4.69 -6.02 -15.51
C ILE A 219 -4.22 -4.80 -14.72
N VAL A 220 -4.35 -4.87 -13.40
CA VAL A 220 -3.76 -3.89 -12.48
C VAL A 220 -2.88 -4.61 -11.48
N ASP A 221 -1.63 -4.21 -11.40
CA ASP A 221 -0.62 -4.80 -10.53
C ASP A 221 0.07 -3.72 -9.67
N ARG A 222 1.12 -4.12 -8.96
CA ARG A 222 1.86 -3.25 -8.06
C ARG A 222 2.77 -2.24 -8.75
N ALA A 223 2.90 -2.28 -10.07
CA ALA A 223 3.65 -1.33 -10.87
C ALA A 223 2.75 -0.42 -11.72
N GLY A 224 1.47 -0.76 -11.91
CA GLY A 224 0.47 0.09 -12.54
C GLY A 224 -0.64 -0.71 -13.21
N ALA A 225 -1.18 -0.20 -14.32
CA ALA A 225 -2.28 -0.85 -15.03
C ALA A 225 -2.04 -0.92 -16.53
N TYR A 226 -2.60 -1.95 -17.18
CA TYR A 226 -2.66 -2.00 -18.63
C TYR A 226 -3.91 -2.72 -19.13
N SER A 227 -4.36 -2.37 -20.34
CA SER A 227 -5.60 -2.88 -20.92
C SER A 227 -5.47 -3.35 -22.36
N SER A 228 -6.43 -4.20 -22.76
CA SER A 228 -6.65 -4.54 -24.16
C SER A 228 -7.07 -3.34 -25.00
N ALA A 229 -7.08 -3.48 -26.32
CA ALA A 229 -7.86 -2.60 -27.17
C ALA A 229 -9.37 -2.72 -26.84
N GLN A 230 -10.13 -1.68 -27.15
CA GLN A 230 -11.60 -1.74 -27.05
C GLN A 230 -12.15 -2.70 -28.10
N ILE A 231 -12.89 -3.71 -27.65
CA ILE A 231 -13.48 -4.73 -28.50
C ILE A 231 -14.95 -4.41 -28.70
N LYS A 232 -15.37 -4.20 -29.95
CA LYS A 232 -16.79 -4.01 -30.29
C LYS A 232 -17.50 -5.36 -30.26
N ILE A 233 -18.34 -5.57 -29.26
CA ILE A 233 -18.92 -6.87 -28.90
C ILE A 233 -19.87 -7.39 -29.97
N LEU A 234 -20.65 -6.51 -30.59
CA LEU A 234 -21.56 -6.94 -31.66
C LEU A 234 -20.83 -7.47 -32.89
N ASP A 235 -19.59 -7.03 -33.09
CA ASP A 235 -18.74 -7.51 -34.18
C ASP A 235 -17.96 -8.77 -33.77
N ASN A 236 -17.81 -9.00 -32.46
CA ASN A 236 -17.01 -10.10 -31.91
C ASN A 236 -17.54 -10.54 -30.53
N GLN A 237 -18.65 -11.28 -30.51
CA GLN A 237 -19.21 -11.85 -29.29
C GLN A 237 -18.34 -12.98 -28.73
N GLU A 238 -17.52 -13.61 -29.58
CA GLU A 238 -16.57 -14.64 -29.17
C GLU A 238 -15.67 -14.14 -28.05
N LYS A 239 -15.05 -12.96 -28.21
CA LYS A 239 -14.15 -12.42 -27.19
C LYS A 239 -14.85 -12.13 -25.86
N LEU A 240 -16.13 -11.75 -25.88
CA LEU A 240 -16.91 -11.58 -24.66
C LEU A 240 -17.11 -12.93 -23.95
N VAL A 241 -17.66 -13.92 -24.68
CA VAL A 241 -17.99 -15.24 -24.13
C VAL A 241 -16.74 -15.96 -23.65
N ARG A 242 -15.68 -15.98 -24.47
CA ARG A 242 -14.40 -16.57 -24.11
C ARG A 242 -13.76 -15.85 -22.94
N GLY A 243 -13.73 -14.52 -22.94
CA GLY A 243 -13.14 -13.73 -21.86
C GLY A 243 -13.79 -14.00 -20.50
N LEU A 244 -15.12 -14.00 -20.43
CA LEU A 244 -15.85 -14.30 -19.19
C LEU A 244 -15.69 -15.76 -18.77
N SER A 245 -15.75 -16.70 -19.71
CA SER A 245 -15.52 -18.13 -19.42
C SER A 245 -14.10 -18.37 -18.88
N SER A 246 -13.13 -17.64 -19.40
CA SER A 246 -11.73 -17.73 -18.98
C SER A 246 -11.59 -17.40 -17.50
N TYR A 247 -12.16 -16.27 -17.06
CA TYR A 247 -12.13 -15.87 -15.65
C TYR A 247 -12.80 -16.87 -14.71
N MET A 248 -13.77 -17.63 -15.21
CA MET A 248 -14.45 -18.69 -14.46
C MET A 248 -13.62 -19.98 -14.36
N LEU A 249 -12.61 -20.16 -15.21
CA LEU A 249 -11.77 -21.36 -15.31
C LEU A 249 -10.34 -21.16 -14.80
N MET A 250 -9.84 -19.92 -14.82
CA MET A 250 -8.49 -19.57 -14.37
C MET A 250 -8.24 -20.04 -12.93
N SER A 251 -7.05 -20.55 -12.68
CA SER A 251 -6.56 -20.84 -11.33
C SER A 251 -6.34 -19.57 -10.51
N ASP A 252 -6.26 -19.71 -9.18
CA ASP A 252 -5.91 -18.61 -8.29
C ASP A 252 -4.62 -17.88 -8.72
N ARG A 253 -3.61 -18.61 -9.20
CA ARG A 253 -2.35 -18.02 -9.69
C ARG A 253 -2.55 -17.19 -10.96
N GLU A 254 -3.35 -17.69 -11.91
CA GLU A 254 -3.69 -16.96 -13.14
C GLU A 254 -4.56 -15.73 -12.88
N LEU A 255 -5.36 -15.75 -11.79
CA LEU A 255 -6.14 -14.62 -11.29
C LEU A 255 -5.33 -13.63 -10.44
N GLY A 256 -4.04 -13.92 -10.23
CA GLY A 256 -3.08 -13.05 -9.54
C GLY A 256 -3.03 -13.22 -8.03
N LEU A 257 -3.66 -14.25 -7.46
CA LEU A 257 -3.49 -14.59 -6.04
C LEU A 257 -2.13 -15.24 -5.80
N ASP A 258 -1.59 -14.99 -4.61
CA ASP A 258 -0.30 -15.52 -4.19
C ASP A 258 -0.49 -16.73 -3.25
N PRO A 259 0.04 -17.93 -3.59
CA PRO A 259 -0.02 -19.10 -2.71
C PRO A 259 0.76 -18.94 -1.40
N VAL A 260 1.55 -17.87 -1.25
CA VAL A 260 2.26 -17.54 -0.01
C VAL A 260 1.28 -17.35 1.15
N ILE A 261 0.05 -16.87 0.93
CA ILE A 261 -0.96 -16.75 1.98
C ILE A 261 -2.10 -17.74 1.78
N SER A 262 -2.51 -18.40 2.86
CA SER A 262 -3.62 -19.36 2.84
C SER A 262 -4.41 -19.30 4.14
N TYR A 263 -5.66 -19.74 4.07
CA TYR A 263 -6.56 -19.88 5.20
C TYR A 263 -7.05 -21.31 5.27
N ASP A 264 -7.32 -21.81 6.48
CA ASP A 264 -8.03 -23.07 6.66
C ASP A 264 -9.51 -22.86 7.01
N ASP A 265 -10.25 -23.96 7.18
CA ASP A 265 -11.69 -23.94 7.48
C ASP A 265 -12.02 -23.28 8.84
N ALA A 266 -11.02 -23.13 9.72
CA ALA A 266 -11.15 -22.43 11.00
C ALA A 266 -10.70 -20.96 10.91
N GLU A 267 -10.55 -20.43 9.69
CA GLU A 267 -10.05 -19.09 9.38
C GLU A 267 -8.66 -18.76 9.94
N ARG A 268 -7.86 -19.78 10.28
CA ARG A 268 -6.46 -19.57 10.67
C ARG A 268 -5.66 -19.16 9.45
N CYS A 269 -4.80 -18.17 9.61
CA CYS A 269 -4.00 -17.62 8.53
C CYS A 269 -2.59 -18.22 8.55
N PHE A 270 -2.12 -18.67 7.40
CA PHE A 270 -0.80 -19.24 7.23
C PHE A 270 -0.04 -18.53 6.13
N VAL A 271 1.25 -18.31 6.39
CA VAL A 271 2.23 -17.83 5.44
C VAL A 271 3.15 -18.99 5.06
N THR A 272 3.32 -19.26 3.77
CA THR A 272 4.22 -20.29 3.24
C THR A 272 5.39 -19.61 2.54
N ILE A 273 6.60 -19.74 3.09
CA ILE A 273 7.83 -19.11 2.59
C ILE A 273 8.96 -20.13 2.51
N PRO A 274 9.94 -19.96 1.60
CA PRO A 274 11.11 -20.83 1.58
C PRO A 274 11.97 -20.63 2.82
N ASP A 275 12.50 -21.72 3.36
CA ASP A 275 13.54 -21.73 4.37
C ASP A 275 14.94 -21.60 3.73
N ASP A 276 15.98 -21.61 4.58
CA ASP A 276 17.37 -21.48 4.12
C ASP A 276 17.82 -22.66 3.22
N ASN A 277 17.12 -23.79 3.24
CA ASN A 277 17.33 -24.96 2.40
C ASN A 277 16.39 -25.00 1.18
N GLN A 278 15.65 -23.92 0.90
CA GLN A 278 14.62 -23.82 -0.15
C GLN A 278 13.42 -24.76 0.04
N SER A 279 13.27 -25.38 1.20
CA SER A 279 12.04 -26.10 1.58
C SER A 279 10.97 -25.10 2.00
N MET A 280 9.70 -25.37 1.71
CA MET A 280 8.61 -24.47 2.07
C MET A 280 8.22 -24.64 3.54
N GLU A 281 8.44 -23.62 4.35
CA GLU A 281 7.99 -23.51 5.74
C GLU A 281 6.57 -22.92 5.76
N LYS A 282 5.60 -23.61 6.38
CA LYS A 282 4.24 -23.11 6.61
C LYS A 282 4.11 -22.59 8.04
N ILE A 283 3.95 -21.28 8.19
CA ILE A 283 3.96 -20.57 9.47
C ILE A 283 2.57 -20.01 9.77
N GLU A 284 2.02 -20.31 10.94
CA GLU A 284 0.78 -19.68 11.40
C GLU A 284 1.04 -18.22 11.83
N VAL A 285 0.24 -17.31 11.30
CA VAL A 285 0.32 -15.87 11.60
C VAL A 285 -1.03 -15.35 12.09
N HIS A 286 -1.00 -14.20 12.77
CA HIS A 286 -2.25 -13.50 13.08
C HIS A 286 -2.94 -13.07 11.77
N PRO A 287 -4.25 -13.36 11.58
CA PRO A 287 -4.94 -13.07 10.32
C PRO A 287 -4.96 -11.59 9.92
N MET A 288 -4.93 -10.69 10.90
CA MET A 288 -4.82 -9.25 10.68
C MET A 288 -3.35 -8.84 10.60
N PRO A 289 -2.87 -8.28 9.47
CA PRO A 289 -1.52 -7.74 9.37
C PRO A 289 -1.30 -6.59 10.36
N LEU A 290 -0.07 -6.48 10.89
CA LEU A 290 0.36 -5.33 11.69
C LEU A 290 0.45 -4.04 10.86
N SER A 291 0.86 -4.18 9.60
CA SER A 291 0.77 -3.11 8.61
C SER A 291 0.46 -3.71 7.24
N ARG A 292 -0.20 -2.92 6.40
CA ARG A 292 -0.47 -3.22 4.99
C ARG A 292 -0.71 -1.91 4.25
N PRO A 293 -0.43 -1.84 2.94
CA PRO A 293 -0.63 -0.62 2.17
C PRO A 293 -2.12 -0.33 1.97
N GLU A 294 -2.48 0.95 1.95
CA GLU A 294 -3.80 1.41 1.47
C GLU A 294 -3.77 1.80 -0.03
N THR A 295 -2.59 1.70 -0.65
CA THR A 295 -2.29 2.10 -2.04
C THR A 295 -2.19 0.91 -2.99
N ILE A 296 -2.35 1.16 -4.29
CA ILE A 296 -2.14 0.20 -5.40
C ILE A 296 -0.63 0.10 -5.72
N VAL A 297 -0.04 1.20 -6.18
CA VAL A 297 1.35 1.32 -6.63
C VAL A 297 2.19 1.96 -5.51
N SER A 298 2.77 1.11 -4.68
CA SER A 298 3.70 1.52 -3.62
C SER A 298 4.71 0.42 -3.32
N ARG A 299 5.61 0.64 -2.36
CA ARG A 299 6.50 -0.42 -1.86
C ARG A 299 5.72 -1.64 -1.33
N GLY A 300 4.42 -1.50 -1.07
CA GLY A 300 3.52 -2.61 -0.80
C GLY A 300 3.82 -3.34 0.53
N ASN A 301 4.42 -2.64 1.48
CA ASN A 301 4.90 -3.22 2.74
C ASN A 301 3.77 -3.84 3.55
N THR A 302 3.82 -5.16 3.71
CA THR A 302 2.85 -5.94 4.47
C THR A 302 3.57 -6.72 5.56
N CYS A 303 3.14 -6.56 6.81
CA CYS A 303 3.80 -7.13 7.97
C CYS A 303 2.86 -8.06 8.72
N PHE A 304 3.20 -9.34 8.82
CA PHE A 304 2.48 -10.32 9.62
C PHE A 304 3.26 -10.66 10.90
N LYS A 305 2.53 -10.79 12.02
CA LYS A 305 3.10 -11.30 13.27
C LYS A 305 2.86 -12.80 13.35
N THR A 306 3.88 -13.58 13.68
CA THR A 306 3.72 -15.02 13.92
C THR A 306 2.82 -15.28 15.13
N LYS A 307 2.14 -16.43 15.14
CA LYS A 307 1.18 -16.76 16.21
C LYS A 307 1.83 -16.86 17.59
N ASP A 308 3.07 -17.38 17.63
CA ASP A 308 3.93 -17.45 18.82
C ASP A 308 4.45 -16.08 19.30
N ASN A 309 4.29 -15.02 18.49
CA ASN A 309 4.79 -13.67 18.73
C ASN A 309 6.33 -13.52 18.74
N GLU A 310 7.08 -14.49 18.23
CA GLU A 310 8.55 -14.47 18.22
C GLU A 310 9.14 -13.73 17.01
N SER A 311 8.44 -13.73 15.88
CA SER A 311 8.93 -13.19 14.61
C SER A 311 7.90 -12.33 13.88
N LEU A 312 8.41 -11.39 13.10
CA LEU A 312 7.68 -10.55 12.17
C LEU A 312 8.03 -11.02 10.76
N ILE A 313 7.04 -11.26 9.89
CA ILE A 313 7.27 -11.56 8.48
C ILE A 313 6.86 -10.31 7.70
N LYS A 314 7.86 -9.60 7.16
CA LYS A 314 7.67 -8.43 6.31
C LYS A 314 7.75 -8.84 4.85
N PHE A 315 6.79 -8.41 4.06
CA PHE A 315 6.76 -8.52 2.62
C PHE A 315 6.89 -7.14 1.99
N SER A 316 7.65 -7.01 0.91
CA SER A 316 7.83 -5.75 0.19
C SER A 316 7.99 -5.97 -1.31
N TRP A 317 7.34 -5.12 -2.09
CA TRP A 317 7.56 -4.98 -3.54
C TRP A 317 8.78 -4.12 -3.88
N GLY A 318 9.43 -3.56 -2.85
CA GLY A 318 10.61 -2.72 -2.96
C GLY A 318 10.34 -1.34 -3.55
N SER A 319 11.36 -0.50 -3.50
CA SER A 319 11.37 0.82 -4.16
C SER A 319 11.81 0.75 -5.63
N GLY A 320 12.29 -0.40 -6.11
CA GLY A 320 13.00 -0.50 -7.40
C GLY A 320 14.47 -0.07 -7.33
N ALA A 321 14.98 0.29 -6.13
CA ALA A 321 16.39 0.55 -5.92
C ALA A 321 17.24 -0.71 -6.16
N LYS A 322 18.49 -0.51 -6.60
CA LYS A 322 19.46 -1.59 -6.84
C LYS A 322 19.73 -2.43 -5.60
N LEU A 323 19.71 -1.80 -4.43
CA LEU A 323 19.82 -2.45 -3.13
C LEU A 323 18.48 -2.33 -2.41
N ASN A 324 17.98 -3.44 -1.89
CA ASN A 324 16.74 -3.51 -1.12
C ASN A 324 17.02 -3.62 0.38
N GLU A 325 15.98 -3.54 1.20
CA GLU A 325 16.09 -3.63 2.66
C GLU A 325 16.79 -4.91 3.14
N ILE A 326 16.58 -6.03 2.46
CA ILE A 326 17.20 -7.31 2.83
C ILE A 326 18.73 -7.20 2.78
N GLU A 327 19.29 -6.52 1.77
CA GLU A 327 20.73 -6.29 1.67
C GLU A 327 21.24 -5.41 2.82
N PHE A 328 20.51 -4.36 3.19
CA PHE A 328 20.87 -3.52 4.34
C PHE A 328 20.79 -4.30 5.66
N LEU A 329 19.77 -5.13 5.84
CA LEU A 329 19.62 -5.98 7.02
C LEU A 329 20.72 -7.04 7.14
N LYS A 330 21.15 -7.64 6.03
CA LYS A 330 22.29 -8.57 6.00
C LYS A 330 23.57 -7.90 6.48
N LEU A 331 23.82 -6.67 6.04
CA LEU A 331 25.00 -5.89 6.44
C LEU A 331 24.93 -5.40 7.88
N ALA A 332 23.72 -5.11 8.38
CA ALA A 332 23.50 -4.66 9.75
C ALA A 332 23.38 -5.80 10.78
N LYS A 333 23.49 -7.06 10.36
CA LYS A 333 23.26 -8.25 11.20
C LYS A 333 24.02 -8.21 12.53
N ASP A 334 25.29 -7.81 12.49
CA ASP A 334 26.15 -7.79 13.68
C ASP A 334 26.05 -6.50 14.51
N LEU A 335 25.19 -5.56 14.12
CA LEU A 335 25.02 -4.29 14.83
C LEU A 335 24.04 -4.42 16.00
N ASN A 336 24.51 -4.03 17.18
CA ASN A 336 23.67 -3.93 18.36
C ASN A 336 22.60 -2.84 18.17
N GLY A 337 21.34 -3.21 18.42
CA GLY A 337 20.21 -2.28 18.36
C GLY A 337 19.55 -2.18 16.99
N VAL A 338 19.91 -3.03 16.01
CA VAL A 338 19.19 -3.20 14.75
C VAL A 338 18.43 -4.53 14.75
N ILE A 339 17.25 -4.54 14.14
CA ILE A 339 16.42 -5.74 14.05
C ILE A 339 17.15 -6.85 13.31
N GLN A 340 17.00 -8.09 13.80
CA GLN A 340 17.76 -9.22 13.31
C GLN A 340 17.01 -9.92 12.19
N LEU A 341 17.68 -10.10 11.05
CA LEU A 341 17.19 -10.90 9.95
C LEU A 341 17.44 -12.39 10.22
N LYS A 342 16.36 -13.18 10.27
CA LYS A 342 16.42 -14.63 10.44
C LYS A 342 16.58 -15.33 9.10
N THR A 343 15.68 -15.04 8.16
CA THR A 343 15.72 -15.55 6.79
C THR A 343 15.01 -14.58 5.86
N SER A 344 15.27 -14.69 4.55
CA SER A 344 14.73 -13.81 3.52
C SER A 344 14.78 -14.47 2.15
N GLY A 345 13.97 -13.96 1.22
CA GLY A 345 14.04 -14.39 -0.17
C GLY A 345 13.18 -13.55 -1.11
N GLU A 346 13.29 -13.86 -2.40
CA GLU A 346 12.46 -13.31 -3.47
C GLU A 346 11.37 -14.34 -3.82
N LEU A 347 10.13 -13.87 -3.98
CA LEU A 347 8.95 -14.73 -4.17
C LEU A 347 8.34 -14.59 -5.57
N TYR A 348 8.37 -13.38 -6.12
CA TYR A 348 7.68 -13.08 -7.37
C TYR A 348 8.20 -11.80 -8.02
N GLU A 349 8.08 -11.69 -9.34
CA GLU A 349 8.43 -10.50 -10.10
C GLU A 349 7.28 -10.07 -11.00
N VAL A 350 7.06 -8.76 -11.13
CA VAL A 350 6.01 -8.23 -12.01
C VAL A 350 6.23 -8.64 -13.46
N GLU A 351 7.48 -8.76 -13.91
CA GLU A 351 7.81 -9.20 -15.26
C GLU A 351 7.29 -10.61 -15.58
N THR A 352 7.13 -11.48 -14.57
CA THR A 352 6.66 -12.85 -14.78
C THR A 352 5.26 -12.93 -15.40
N HIS A 353 4.29 -12.14 -14.93
CA HIS A 353 2.95 -12.13 -15.56
C HIS A 353 2.87 -11.20 -16.76
N ARG A 354 3.84 -10.30 -16.92
CA ARG A 354 3.92 -9.38 -18.06
C ARG A 354 4.78 -9.91 -19.20
N GLU A 355 5.21 -11.16 -19.13
CA GLU A 355 6.06 -11.77 -20.15
C GLU A 355 5.41 -11.64 -21.54
N GLY A 356 6.15 -11.06 -22.49
CA GLY A 356 5.71 -10.81 -23.85
C GLY A 356 4.80 -9.58 -24.05
N VAL A 357 4.32 -8.91 -22.99
CA VAL A 357 3.43 -7.75 -23.13
C VAL A 357 4.16 -6.59 -23.82
N GLN A 358 3.61 -6.10 -24.92
CA GLN A 358 4.21 -5.01 -25.71
C GLN A 358 3.71 -3.65 -25.21
N LEU A 359 4.44 -3.08 -24.27
CA LEU A 359 4.18 -1.73 -23.76
C LEU A 359 5.03 -0.71 -24.49
N SER A 360 4.40 0.40 -24.87
CA SER A 360 5.06 1.47 -25.61
C SER A 360 4.55 2.83 -25.16
N GLU A 361 5.39 3.85 -25.27
CA GLU A 361 5.06 5.22 -24.82
C GLU A 361 3.81 5.80 -25.49
N ASN A 362 3.55 5.47 -26.76
CA ASN A 362 2.34 5.91 -27.46
C ASN A 362 1.04 5.31 -26.89
N LEU A 363 1.14 4.23 -26.13
CA LEU A 363 0.02 3.63 -25.41
C LEU A 363 -0.09 4.15 -23.98
N ARG A 364 0.80 5.05 -23.53
CA ARG A 364 0.79 5.58 -22.15
C ARG A 364 -0.31 6.61 -21.98
N TRP A 365 -1.07 6.48 -20.89
CA TRP A 365 -2.17 7.36 -20.53
C TRP A 365 -1.89 8.11 -19.24
N TYR A 366 -2.33 9.36 -19.21
CA TYR A 366 -2.26 10.22 -18.04
C TYR A 366 -3.67 10.51 -17.55
N LEU A 367 -3.92 10.22 -16.27
CA LEU A 367 -5.15 10.63 -15.61
C LEU A 367 -4.95 12.08 -15.15
N ASP A 368 -5.43 13.05 -15.92
CA ASP A 368 -5.34 14.45 -15.48
C ASP A 368 -6.16 14.65 -14.20
N ILE A 369 -5.53 15.25 -13.17
CA ILE A 369 -6.12 15.51 -11.87
C ILE A 369 -7.28 16.52 -11.98
N TYR A 370 -7.21 17.46 -12.93
CA TYR A 370 -8.17 18.54 -13.11
C TYR A 370 -9.17 18.31 -14.25
N ASP A 371 -8.92 17.35 -15.13
CA ASP A 371 -9.81 17.03 -16.25
C ASP A 371 -10.77 15.87 -15.89
N ARG A 372 -12.02 15.99 -16.33
CA ARG A 372 -13.01 14.90 -16.32
C ARG A 372 -12.78 13.94 -17.48
N THR A 373 -11.91 14.28 -18.42
CA THR A 373 -11.63 13.51 -19.63
C THR A 373 -10.24 12.87 -19.58
N MET A 374 -10.11 11.68 -20.15
CA MET A 374 -8.83 10.99 -20.32
C MET A 374 -8.19 11.49 -21.61
N SER A 375 -7.00 12.07 -21.54
CA SER A 375 -6.27 12.57 -22.71
C SER A 375 -4.98 11.79 -22.95
N HIS A 376 -4.63 11.61 -24.23
CA HIS A 376 -3.28 11.23 -24.63
C HIS A 376 -2.43 12.50 -24.51
N GLY A 377 -1.28 12.44 -23.84
CA GLY A 377 -0.47 13.63 -23.59
C GLY A 377 1.01 13.35 -23.65
N ASN A 378 1.73 14.12 -24.47
CA ASN A 378 3.18 14.25 -24.42
C ASN A 378 3.57 15.09 -23.20
N ARG A 379 3.52 14.52 -22.00
CA ARG A 379 4.25 15.09 -20.85
C ARG A 379 5.67 14.51 -20.85
N THR A 380 6.64 15.36 -20.56
CA THR A 380 8.08 15.06 -20.50
C THR A 380 8.34 13.71 -19.82
N LYS A 381 9.21 12.88 -20.44
CA LYS A 381 9.65 11.56 -19.95
C LYS A 381 9.68 11.52 -18.42
N SER A 382 8.81 10.72 -17.80
CA SER A 382 9.00 10.39 -16.39
C SER A 382 10.30 9.62 -16.24
N GLN A 383 11.01 9.85 -15.13
CA GLN A 383 12.33 9.29 -14.84
C GLN A 383 12.35 7.76 -14.62
N SER A 384 11.35 6.99 -15.06
CA SER A 384 11.15 5.65 -14.48
C SER A 384 10.58 4.59 -15.43
N GLU A 385 11.18 4.39 -16.60
CA GLU A 385 10.97 3.14 -17.37
C GLU A 385 11.30 1.90 -16.49
N GLU A 386 12.23 2.02 -15.55
CA GLU A 386 12.70 0.91 -14.70
C GLU A 386 11.76 0.58 -13.53
N PHE A 387 11.09 1.57 -12.93
CA PHE A 387 10.16 1.35 -11.79
C PHE A 387 8.86 0.66 -12.20
N PHE A 388 8.46 0.83 -13.47
CA PHE A 388 7.24 0.25 -14.00
C PHE A 388 7.43 -1.23 -14.37
N THR A 389 8.66 -1.70 -14.58
CA THR A 389 8.95 -3.02 -15.13
C THR A 389 9.44 -4.01 -14.07
N LYS A 390 10.35 -3.62 -13.16
CA LYS A 390 11.16 -4.58 -12.37
C LYS A 390 10.81 -4.73 -10.89
N ARG A 391 9.55 -4.56 -10.48
CA ARG A 391 9.19 -4.73 -9.07
C ARG A 391 9.22 -6.21 -8.66
N LYS A 392 9.86 -6.50 -7.53
CA LYS A 392 9.98 -7.84 -6.96
C LYS A 392 9.32 -7.91 -5.60
N LEU A 393 8.47 -8.92 -5.40
CA LEU A 393 7.96 -9.27 -4.09
C LEU A 393 9.03 -10.07 -3.34
N THR A 394 9.46 -9.52 -2.22
CA THR A 394 10.45 -10.11 -1.31
C THR A 394 9.82 -10.35 0.05
N PHE A 395 10.43 -11.22 0.85
CA PHE A 395 10.10 -11.38 2.26
C PHE A 395 11.34 -11.34 3.16
N ALA A 396 11.13 -10.93 4.40
CA ALA A 396 12.10 -10.97 5.48
C ALA A 396 11.42 -11.43 6.77
N LYS A 397 11.92 -12.53 7.36
CA LYS A 397 11.55 -12.99 8.71
C LYS A 397 12.48 -12.31 9.70
N LEU A 398 11.93 -11.41 10.51
CA LEU A 398 12.64 -10.50 11.40
C LEU A 398 12.35 -10.84 12.86
N SER A 399 13.32 -10.64 13.74
CA SER A 399 13.16 -10.86 15.18
C SER A 399 14.00 -9.85 15.98
N PRO A 400 13.55 -9.41 17.17
CA PRO A 400 12.24 -9.68 17.77
C PRO A 400 11.11 -8.89 17.07
N VAL A 401 9.85 -9.23 17.33
CA VAL A 401 8.69 -8.46 16.81
C VAL A 401 8.69 -7.01 17.31
N GLY A 402 9.18 -6.80 18.53
CA GLY A 402 9.09 -5.50 19.21
C GLY A 402 7.67 -5.14 19.64
N ARG A 403 7.50 -3.90 20.10
CA ARG A 403 6.23 -3.29 20.51
C ARG A 403 6.19 -1.84 19.97
N PRO A 404 5.04 -1.32 19.50
CA PRO A 404 4.91 0.09 19.14
C PRO A 404 5.29 1.03 20.29
N LEU A 405 5.80 2.22 19.96
CA LEU A 405 6.33 3.19 20.93
C LEU A 405 5.30 3.57 22.00
N GLU A 406 4.03 3.65 21.64
CA GLU A 406 2.92 4.00 22.53
C GLU A 406 2.60 2.89 23.55
N SER A 407 2.93 1.65 23.21
CA SER A 407 2.73 0.47 24.06
C SER A 407 3.99 0.06 24.83
N SER A 408 5.13 0.67 24.53
CA SER A 408 6.41 0.43 25.20
C SER A 408 6.64 1.37 26.39
N LEU A 409 5.61 2.10 26.83
CA LEU A 409 5.63 2.99 28.00
C LEU A 409 6.02 2.31 29.31
N THR A 410 6.01 0.97 29.35
CA THR A 410 6.47 0.16 30.49
C THR A 410 7.64 -0.74 30.08
N PRO A 411 8.59 -1.00 31.00
CA PRO A 411 9.65 -1.99 30.77
C PRO A 411 9.08 -3.33 30.28
N ASP A 412 9.88 -4.08 29.53
CA ASP A 412 9.47 -5.45 29.18
C ASP A 412 9.36 -6.35 30.43
N GLU A 413 8.93 -7.58 30.24
CA GLU A 413 8.77 -8.57 31.32
C GLU A 413 10.07 -8.81 32.11
N LYS A 414 11.23 -8.39 31.58
CA LYS A 414 12.55 -8.49 32.21
C LYS A 414 12.99 -7.18 32.88
N GLY A 415 12.14 -6.15 32.89
CA GLY A 415 12.48 -4.84 33.43
C GLY A 415 13.40 -4.01 32.54
N ILE A 416 13.58 -4.38 31.26
CA ILE A 416 14.49 -3.72 30.33
C ILE A 416 13.68 -2.89 29.32
N THR A 417 14.11 -1.64 29.12
CA THR A 417 13.62 -0.77 28.03
C THR A 417 14.69 -0.70 26.95
N LYS A 418 14.55 -1.49 25.88
CA LYS A 418 15.48 -1.49 24.74
C LYS A 418 14.76 -1.15 23.45
N GLY A 419 15.24 -0.12 22.75
CA GLY A 419 14.82 0.20 21.39
C GLY A 419 15.58 -0.65 20.35
N THR A 420 14.92 -0.92 19.23
CA THR A 420 15.53 -1.58 18.07
C THR A 420 15.18 -0.77 16.82
N LEU A 421 16.19 -0.42 16.04
CA LEU A 421 16.00 0.22 14.74
C LEU A 421 15.44 -0.80 13.75
N ILE A 422 14.37 -0.40 13.07
CA ILE A 422 13.62 -1.19 12.09
C ILE A 422 13.51 -0.39 10.78
N ASP A 423 12.93 -1.03 9.76
CA ASP A 423 12.54 -0.39 8.49
C ASP A 423 13.71 0.28 7.76
N LEU A 424 14.61 -0.54 7.20
CA LEU A 424 15.77 -0.09 6.44
C LEU A 424 15.46 0.09 4.94
N ASP A 425 14.18 0.10 4.55
CA ASP A 425 13.72 0.24 3.15
C ASP A 425 14.19 1.52 2.46
N MET A 426 14.45 2.58 3.24
CA MET A 426 14.90 3.87 2.75
C MET A 426 16.37 4.15 3.06
N ALA A 427 17.11 3.15 3.56
CA ALA A 427 18.53 3.30 3.83
C ALA A 427 19.32 3.53 2.53
N SER A 428 20.45 4.21 2.65
CA SER A 428 21.35 4.45 1.52
C SER A 428 22.81 4.46 1.96
N PHE A 429 23.71 4.04 1.08
CA PHE A 429 25.15 4.12 1.35
C PHE A 429 25.67 5.55 1.22
N ARG A 430 26.66 5.86 2.06
CA ARG A 430 27.37 7.13 2.06
C ARG A 430 28.29 7.31 0.84
N ILE A 431 28.69 6.22 0.20
CA ILE A 431 29.78 6.20 -0.78
C ILE A 431 29.33 5.39 -1.99
N ASP A 432 29.16 6.09 -3.11
CA ASP A 432 29.58 5.53 -4.38
C ASP A 432 30.51 6.60 -4.98
N GLU A 433 31.82 6.37 -4.96
CA GLU A 433 32.78 7.26 -5.63
C GLU A 433 32.55 7.31 -7.15
N ASN A 434 31.74 6.37 -7.67
CA ASN A 434 31.34 6.27 -9.06
C ASN A 434 29.88 6.72 -9.34
N GLU A 435 29.01 6.88 -8.33
CA GLU A 435 27.76 7.65 -8.47
C GLU A 435 28.10 9.10 -8.22
N LYS A 436 28.40 9.83 -9.31
CA LYS A 436 28.43 11.30 -9.32
C LYS A 436 27.39 11.85 -8.35
N ASP A 437 27.80 12.74 -7.45
CA ASP A 437 27.00 13.59 -6.54
C ASP A 437 25.59 13.95 -7.07
N GLN A 438 24.69 12.97 -7.13
CA GLN A 438 23.37 13.16 -7.72
C GLN A 438 22.38 13.38 -6.58
N PRO A 439 21.65 14.49 -6.61
CA PRO A 439 20.56 14.75 -5.68
C PRO A 439 19.58 13.56 -5.68
N LYS A 440 19.44 12.87 -4.54
CA LYS A 440 18.45 11.79 -4.36
C LYS A 440 17.11 12.39 -3.96
N ALA A 441 16.02 11.71 -4.32
CA ALA A 441 14.68 12.09 -3.89
C ALA A 441 14.64 12.26 -2.36
N ILE A 442 14.01 13.32 -1.86
CA ILE A 442 13.87 13.54 -0.42
C ILE A 442 12.89 12.51 0.14
N THR A 443 13.28 11.86 1.24
CA THR A 443 12.57 10.71 1.82
C THR A 443 12.52 10.86 3.34
N GLY A 444 11.47 10.35 3.97
CA GLY A 444 11.33 10.34 5.43
C GLY A 444 9.98 10.88 5.89
N THR A 445 9.61 10.54 7.13
CA THR A 445 8.39 11.04 7.76
C THR A 445 8.56 12.52 8.08
N THR A 446 7.72 13.39 7.49
CA THR A 446 7.82 14.86 7.60
C THR A 446 8.02 15.36 9.03
N ARG A 447 7.32 14.80 10.02
CA ARG A 447 7.43 15.19 11.44
C ARG A 447 8.81 15.00 12.06
N TYR A 448 9.57 14.04 11.54
CA TYR A 448 10.92 13.76 12.00
C TYR A 448 11.96 14.22 10.99
N MET A 449 11.55 14.89 9.91
CA MET A 449 12.45 15.29 8.85
C MET A 449 13.28 16.49 9.29
N ALA A 450 14.58 16.48 8.98
CA ALA A 450 15.46 17.61 9.25
C ALA A 450 14.97 18.90 8.57
N LEU A 451 15.16 20.03 9.24
CA LEU A 451 14.78 21.36 8.81
C LEU A 451 15.33 21.70 7.42
N GLU A 452 16.56 21.29 7.10
CA GLU A 452 17.15 21.49 5.77
C GLU A 452 16.36 20.78 4.66
N LEU A 453 15.92 19.53 4.91
CA LEU A 453 15.12 18.77 3.95
C LEU A 453 13.74 19.42 3.73
N LEU A 454 13.08 19.87 4.81
CA LEU A 454 11.80 20.58 4.74
C LEU A 454 11.92 21.89 3.94
N ARG A 455 13.01 22.64 4.13
CA ARG A 455 13.30 23.86 3.36
C ARG A 455 13.53 23.57 1.88
N VAL A 456 14.18 22.47 1.54
CA VAL A 456 14.41 22.10 0.13
C VAL A 456 13.09 21.70 -0.54
N ILE A 457 12.22 20.98 0.18
CA ILE A 457 10.84 20.69 -0.26
C ILE A 457 10.06 22.00 -0.50
N SER A 458 10.13 22.97 0.42
CA SER A 458 9.40 24.25 0.27
C SER A 458 9.87 25.06 -0.95
N LEU A 459 11.15 24.95 -1.30
CA LEU A 459 11.73 25.53 -2.52
C LEU A 459 11.40 24.73 -3.79
N ARG A 460 10.49 23.74 -3.72
CA ARG A 460 10.11 22.82 -4.82
C ARG A 460 11.29 22.08 -5.44
N LYS A 461 12.38 21.93 -4.68
CA LYS A 461 13.49 21.06 -5.06
C LYS A 461 13.18 19.67 -4.52
N LEU A 462 13.10 18.69 -5.41
CA LEU A 462 12.72 17.32 -5.05
C LEU A 462 13.92 16.48 -4.57
N SER A 463 15.10 17.08 -4.49
CA SER A 463 16.31 16.34 -4.24
C SER A 463 17.39 17.14 -3.52
N LEU A 464 18.08 16.47 -2.59
CA LEU A 464 19.16 17.00 -1.78
C LEU A 464 20.19 15.89 -1.53
N LYS A 465 21.46 16.27 -1.34
CA LYS A 465 22.46 15.36 -0.78
C LYS A 465 22.17 15.13 0.70
N GLN A 466 21.59 13.99 1.03
CA GLN A 466 21.36 13.62 2.42
C GLN A 466 22.68 13.21 3.09
N THR A 467 22.86 13.60 4.35
CA THR A 467 24.01 13.22 5.18
C THR A 467 23.52 12.71 6.53
N TYR A 468 24.39 12.02 7.28
CA TYR A 468 24.10 11.54 8.63
C TYR A 468 23.62 12.64 9.60
N ARG A 469 23.86 13.92 9.30
CA ARG A 469 23.36 15.04 10.12
C ARG A 469 21.84 15.13 10.09
N HIS A 470 21.21 14.77 8.96
CA HIS A 470 19.76 14.73 8.87
C HIS A 470 19.20 13.62 9.77
N ASP A 471 19.83 12.44 9.77
CA ASP A 471 19.43 11.33 10.66
C ASP A 471 19.59 11.69 12.14
N LEU A 472 20.64 12.43 12.50
CA LEU A 472 20.84 12.91 13.87
C LEU A 472 19.75 13.90 14.32
N GLU A 473 19.31 14.78 13.42
CA GLU A 473 18.20 15.70 13.69
C GLU A 473 16.86 14.95 13.80
N SER A 474 16.62 13.98 12.91
CA SER A 474 15.48 13.06 13.03
C SER A 474 15.48 12.31 14.36
N PHE A 475 16.64 11.79 14.77
CA PHE A 475 16.80 11.11 16.05
C PHE A 475 16.54 12.04 17.24
N PHE A 476 16.96 13.30 17.15
CA PHE A 476 16.66 14.31 18.17
C PHE A 476 15.14 14.52 18.33
N TYR A 477 14.38 14.58 17.24
CA TYR A 477 12.92 14.66 17.33
C TYR A 477 12.28 13.41 17.94
N VAL A 478 12.77 12.21 17.59
CA VAL A 478 12.33 10.95 18.22
C VAL A 478 12.64 10.95 19.71
N LEU A 479 13.81 11.43 20.12
CA LEU A 479 14.22 11.53 21.52
C LEU A 479 13.27 12.46 22.30
N ILE A 480 12.89 13.61 21.75
CA ILE A 480 11.93 14.53 22.37
C ILE A 480 10.59 13.82 22.62
N VAL A 481 10.06 13.14 21.61
CA VAL A 481 8.81 12.38 21.74
C VAL A 481 8.92 11.33 22.82
N GLY A 482 10.03 10.61 22.86
CA GLY A 482 10.35 9.67 23.94
C GLY A 482 10.28 10.35 25.30
N CYS A 483 11.12 11.36 25.56
CA CYS A 483 11.19 12.03 26.86
C CYS A 483 9.83 12.58 27.32
N MET A 484 9.01 13.08 26.41
CA MET A 484 7.66 13.56 26.68
C MET A 484 6.67 12.43 27.00
N SER A 485 6.80 11.28 26.33
CA SER A 485 5.90 10.14 26.51
C SER A 485 6.21 9.34 27.78
N TYR A 486 7.48 9.30 28.21
CA TYR A 486 7.93 8.53 29.38
C TYR A 486 7.97 9.32 30.69
N ASP A 487 7.54 10.58 30.71
CA ASP A 487 7.57 11.51 31.87
C ASP A 487 8.90 11.51 32.66
N GLY A 488 9.99 11.22 31.93
CA GLY A 488 11.28 10.81 32.49
C GLY A 488 12.41 11.72 32.05
N PHE A 489 12.24 13.04 32.17
CA PHE A 489 13.37 13.96 32.01
C PHE A 489 14.35 13.73 33.16
N LEU A 490 15.58 13.35 32.83
CA LEU A 490 16.67 13.40 33.80
C LEU A 490 16.81 14.84 34.30
N PRO A 491 17.15 15.07 35.59
CA PRO A 491 17.27 16.41 36.16
C PRO A 491 18.21 17.35 35.37
N SER A 492 19.20 16.79 34.68
CA SER A 492 20.13 17.52 33.81
C SER A 492 19.47 18.15 32.57
N PHE A 493 18.27 17.71 32.20
CA PHE A 493 17.52 18.19 31.03
C PHE A 493 16.27 18.98 31.40
N GLU A 494 16.05 19.33 32.68
CA GLU A 494 14.85 20.06 33.12
C GLU A 494 14.70 21.41 32.39
N SER A 495 15.82 22.09 32.08
CA SER A 495 15.82 23.35 31.31
C SER A 495 15.34 23.18 29.86
N THR A 496 15.40 21.96 29.31
CA THR A 496 14.95 21.65 27.95
C THR A 496 13.51 21.13 27.89
N LYS A 497 12.87 20.94 29.05
CA LYS A 497 11.51 20.38 29.15
C LYS A 497 10.45 21.28 28.53
N GLU A 498 10.61 22.61 28.65
CA GLU A 498 9.71 23.56 28.00
C GLU A 498 9.86 23.51 26.48
N LEU A 499 11.10 23.50 25.97
CA LEU A 499 11.37 23.32 24.53
C LEU A 499 10.76 22.01 24.02
N ALA A 500 10.95 20.90 24.75
CA ALA A 500 10.41 19.61 24.38
C ALA A 500 8.87 19.60 24.33
N ARG A 501 8.21 20.27 25.28
CA ARG A 501 6.74 20.45 25.27
C ARG A 501 6.29 21.27 24.06
N THR A 502 6.92 22.41 23.80
CA THR A 502 6.58 23.25 22.65
C THR A 502 6.81 22.52 21.33
N LEU A 503 7.95 21.83 21.17
CA LEU A 503 8.22 21.01 19.97
C LEU A 503 7.21 19.86 19.84
N HIS A 504 6.85 19.20 20.94
CA HIS A 504 5.82 18.17 20.93
C HIS A 504 4.45 18.73 20.51
N GLU A 505 4.05 19.89 21.02
CA GLU A 505 2.81 20.57 20.61
C GLU A 505 2.84 20.98 19.13
N ILE A 506 3.96 21.49 18.63
CA ILE A 506 4.10 21.84 17.20
C ILE A 506 4.00 20.60 16.31
N LEU A 507 4.67 19.50 16.69
CA LEU A 507 4.75 18.29 15.88
C LEU A 507 3.52 17.36 16.02
N PHE A 508 2.83 17.40 17.17
CA PHE A 508 1.81 16.42 17.56
C PHE A 508 0.55 17.01 18.22
N GLY A 509 0.41 18.33 18.31
CA GLY A 509 -0.79 19.00 18.87
C GLY A 509 -2.05 18.79 18.02
N ASP A 510 -3.22 18.86 18.68
CA ASP A 510 -4.53 18.50 18.10
C ASP A 510 -5.01 19.43 16.96
N GLU A 511 -4.40 20.60 16.75
CA GLU A 511 -5.02 21.63 15.88
C GLU A 511 -4.43 21.88 14.49
N GLN A 512 -3.17 21.60 14.13
CA GLN A 512 -2.66 22.19 12.85
C GLN A 512 -1.69 21.40 11.97
N VAL A 513 -1.41 20.12 12.22
CA VAL A 513 -0.55 19.36 11.29
C VAL A 513 -1.20 18.03 10.95
N GLU A 514 -1.96 18.04 9.85
CA GLU A 514 -2.29 16.82 9.11
C GLU A 514 -1.04 15.94 9.06
N TYR A 515 -1.16 14.67 9.46
CA TYR A 515 -0.16 13.63 9.55
C TYR A 515 0.48 13.28 8.17
N GLY A 516 0.37 14.16 7.17
CA GLY A 516 1.10 14.19 5.91
C GLY A 516 2.08 15.36 5.82
N SER A 517 2.66 15.58 4.64
CA SER A 517 3.46 16.79 4.39
C SER A 517 2.52 17.99 4.23
N PRO A 518 2.62 19.04 5.08
CA PRO A 518 1.86 20.27 4.89
C PRO A 518 2.13 20.85 3.49
N GLU A 519 1.10 21.39 2.83
CA GLU A 519 1.29 22.10 1.55
C GLU A 519 2.28 23.27 1.69
N ASP A 520 2.31 23.89 2.88
CA ASP A 520 3.33 24.86 3.28
C ASP A 520 4.17 24.33 4.45
N PRO A 521 5.43 23.90 4.20
CA PRO A 521 6.34 23.43 5.25
C PRO A 521 6.65 24.49 6.31
N ASN A 522 6.44 25.79 6.03
CA ASN A 522 6.69 26.85 7.00
C ASN A 522 5.75 26.78 8.21
N VAL A 523 4.59 26.13 8.07
CA VAL A 523 3.66 25.82 9.17
C VAL A 523 4.35 25.00 10.27
N LEU A 524 5.32 24.16 9.91
CA LEU A 524 6.16 23.43 10.86
C LEU A 524 7.47 24.16 11.16
N TYR A 525 8.11 24.72 10.14
CA TYR A 525 9.46 25.28 10.22
C TYR A 525 9.54 26.52 11.14
N ASP A 526 8.62 27.47 10.96
CA ASP A 526 8.68 28.75 11.67
C ASP A 526 8.42 28.58 13.18
N PRO A 527 7.41 27.80 13.63
CA PRO A 527 7.21 27.56 15.05
C PRO A 527 8.36 26.80 15.70
N ILE A 528 8.98 25.84 15.00
CA ILE A 528 10.13 25.09 15.53
C ILE A 528 11.30 26.05 15.79
N ILE A 529 11.64 26.89 14.81
CA ILE A 529 12.72 27.87 14.96
C ILE A 529 12.44 28.84 16.10
N GLU A 530 11.21 29.33 16.20
CA GLU A 530 10.82 30.25 17.26
C GLU A 530 10.95 29.61 18.66
N ALA A 531 10.55 28.34 18.80
CA ALA A 531 10.72 27.59 20.03
C ALA A 531 12.20 27.47 20.45
N PHE A 532 13.08 27.20 19.48
CA PHE A 532 14.53 27.18 19.72
C PHE A 532 15.08 28.55 20.14
N LYS A 533 14.73 29.63 19.43
CA LYS A 533 15.17 31.00 19.76
C LYS A 533 14.76 31.39 21.17
N LYS A 534 13.48 31.20 21.51
CA LYS A 534 12.95 31.50 22.85
C LYS A 534 13.66 30.71 23.94
N THR A 535 14.04 29.47 23.67
CA THR A 535 14.81 28.65 24.62
C THR A 535 16.24 29.14 24.77
N LEU A 536 16.89 29.52 23.67
CA LEU A 536 18.24 30.11 23.70
C LEU A 536 18.25 31.41 24.51
N GLU A 537 17.30 32.32 24.28
CA GLU A 537 17.17 33.57 25.04
C GLU A 537 17.03 33.31 26.55
N LYS A 538 16.24 32.31 26.95
CA LYS A 538 16.11 31.90 28.36
C LYS A 538 17.40 31.35 28.95
N LEU A 539 18.11 30.51 28.20
CA LEU A 539 19.37 29.93 28.65
C LEU A 539 20.46 31.00 28.75
N GLU A 540 20.52 31.93 27.81
CA GLU A 540 21.44 33.07 27.84
C GLU A 540 21.15 33.98 29.04
N ALA A 541 19.88 34.31 29.30
CA ALA A 541 19.47 35.07 30.47
C ALA A 541 19.84 34.35 31.78
N TYR A 542 19.61 33.04 31.87
CA TYR A 542 19.99 32.24 33.04
C TYR A 542 21.51 32.22 33.28
N VAL A 543 22.30 32.06 32.21
CA VAL A 543 23.77 32.11 32.29
C VAL A 543 24.26 33.49 32.74
N GLN A 544 23.62 34.55 32.27
CA GLN A 544 23.96 35.92 32.64
C GLN A 544 23.65 36.21 34.11
N ASP A 545 22.45 35.85 34.58
CA ASP A 545 22.05 36.00 35.99
C ASP A 545 22.93 35.17 36.94
N LYS A 546 23.34 33.96 36.52
CA LYS A 546 24.28 33.14 37.30
C LYS A 546 25.67 33.77 37.39
N LYS A 547 26.17 34.37 36.30
CA LYS A 547 27.44 35.11 36.31
C LYS A 547 27.39 36.34 37.22
N GLU A 548 26.29 37.09 37.21
CA GLU A 548 26.10 38.25 38.10
C GLU A 548 25.99 37.83 39.57
N ASN A 549 25.26 36.76 39.88
CA ASN A 549 25.15 36.23 41.24
C ASN A 549 26.48 35.64 41.77
N ASP A 550 27.28 34.98 40.93
CA ASP A 550 28.61 34.50 41.31
C ASP A 550 29.59 35.67 41.51
N PHE A 551 29.47 36.75 40.73
CA PHE A 551 30.23 37.99 40.91
C PHE A 551 29.87 38.69 42.24
N ILE A 552 28.57 38.81 42.57
CA ILE A 552 28.10 39.38 43.83
C ILE A 552 28.56 38.55 45.04
N ARG A 553 28.59 37.20 44.92
CA ARG A 553 29.09 36.31 45.97
C ARG A 553 30.60 36.45 46.20
N GLN A 554 31.38 36.66 45.14
CA GLN A 554 32.81 36.95 45.26
C GLN A 554 33.07 38.32 45.90
N ASP A 555 32.26 39.33 45.58
CA ASP A 555 32.41 40.69 46.13
C ASP A 555 31.98 40.78 47.60
N GLN A 556 30.90 40.08 48.00
CA GLN A 556 30.51 39.95 49.42
C GLN A 556 31.53 39.14 50.24
N GLY A 557 32.17 38.13 49.64
CA GLY A 557 33.26 37.38 50.27
C GLY A 557 34.53 38.22 50.49
N ALA A 558 34.82 39.18 49.62
CA ALA A 558 35.89 40.16 49.79
C ALA A 558 35.54 41.22 50.86
N GLY A 559 34.29 41.71 50.88
CA GLY A 559 33.80 42.66 51.87
C GLY A 559 33.80 42.13 53.32
N LEU A 560 33.51 40.84 53.52
CA LEU A 560 33.58 40.17 54.83
C LEU A 560 35.02 39.97 55.33
N LYS A 561 35.99 39.77 54.43
CA LYS A 561 37.43 39.75 54.79
C LYS A 561 37.98 41.14 55.12
N GLY A 562 37.47 42.20 54.47
CA GLY A 562 37.80 43.59 54.79
C GLY A 562 37.31 44.03 56.17
N LYS A 563 36.07 43.70 56.54
CA LYS A 563 35.50 44.06 57.86
C LYS A 563 36.12 43.32 59.04
N ARG A 564 36.54 42.05 58.88
CA ARG A 564 37.29 41.32 59.93
C ARG A 564 38.69 41.89 60.20
N LYS A 565 39.31 42.57 59.23
CA LYS A 565 40.63 43.21 59.41
C LYS A 565 40.55 44.55 60.14
N VAL A 566 39.45 45.28 60.00
CA VAL A 566 39.25 46.59 60.69
C VAL A 566 38.86 46.40 62.16
N GLN A 567 38.15 45.32 62.51
CA GLN A 567 37.73 45.06 63.88
C GLN A 567 38.84 44.45 64.77
N GLN A 568 39.95 43.96 64.20
CA GLN A 568 41.13 43.49 64.95
C GLN A 568 42.21 44.57 65.16
N LEU A 569 42.05 45.78 64.61
CA LEU A 569 43.01 46.89 64.76
C LEU A 569 42.53 47.97 65.74
N SER A 570 41.35 47.81 66.35
CA SER A 570 40.81 48.74 67.37
C SER A 570 40.88 48.20 68.81
N GLU A 571 41.51 47.05 69.05
CA GLU A 571 41.70 46.44 70.38
C GLU A 571 43.17 46.04 70.64
N ALA A 572 44.13 46.78 70.09
CA ALA A 572 45.56 46.63 70.40
C ALA A 572 46.16 47.92 70.95
#